data_AF-A0A919I4U0-F1
#
_entry.id   AF-A0A919I4U0-F1
#
_cell.length_a   1.000
_cell.length_b   1.000
_cell.length_c   1.000
_cell.angle_alpha   90.00
_cell.angle_beta   90.00
_cell.angle_gamma   90.00
#
_symmetry.space_group_name_H-M   'P 1'
#
loop_
_entity.id
_entity.type
_entity.pdbx_description
1 polymer ?
#
loop_
_entity_poly.entity_id
_entity_poly.type
_entity_poly.pdbx_seq_one_letter_code
_entity_poly.pdbx_strand_id
1 'polypeptide(L)'
;MTARRPRSWPPLKKGDGFDLTDFLEQLRQMKNMGGMASLMGKLPGMGQIPDNVKAQMDDKVLVRMEAIINSMTLKERAKPEIIKGSRKRRIAAGCGMQVQDVNRLLKQFDDMQRMMKKMKSKGGMMKMMRGMKGMMPPGFPGR
;
A
#
# COMPACT_ATOMS: atom_id res chain seq x y z
N MET A 1 0.17 11.67 48.17
CA MET A 1 0.47 12.53 46.98
C MET A 1 1.62 11.85 46.24
N THR A 2 1.60 11.42 44.98
CA THR A 2 0.85 11.78 43.78
C THR A 2 0.81 10.56 42.83
N ALA A 3 -0.37 10.14 42.38
CA ALA A 3 -0.51 9.15 41.31
C ALA A 3 -0.18 9.82 39.97
N ARG A 4 0.89 9.35 39.29
CA ARG A 4 1.21 9.78 37.93
C ARG A 4 0.16 9.22 36.97
N ARG A 5 -0.73 10.08 36.48
CA ARG A 5 -1.70 9.71 35.43
C ARG A 5 -0.94 9.22 34.18
N PRO A 6 -1.36 8.14 33.52
CA PRO A 6 -0.78 7.73 32.25
C PRO A 6 -1.03 8.83 31.22
N ARG A 7 0.02 9.27 30.55
CA ARG A 7 -0.02 10.29 29.51
C ARG A 7 -0.70 9.67 28.28
N SER A 8 -2.04 9.67 28.24
CA SER A 8 -2.81 9.28 27.06
C SER A 8 -2.45 10.24 25.95
N TRP A 9 -1.65 9.80 24.98
CA TRP A 9 -1.45 10.57 23.77
C TRP A 9 -2.79 10.69 23.04
N PRO A 10 -3.21 11.90 22.65
CA PRO A 10 -4.41 12.05 21.85
C PRO A 10 -4.20 11.25 20.55
N PRO A 11 -5.23 10.53 20.06
CA PRO A 11 -5.14 9.88 18.76
C PRO A 11 -4.77 10.96 17.75
N LEU A 12 -3.68 10.74 17.02
CA LEU A 12 -3.29 11.65 15.95
C LEU A 12 -4.46 11.72 14.97
N LYS A 13 -4.96 12.94 14.72
CA LYS A 13 -5.99 13.18 13.72
C LYS A 13 -5.53 12.53 12.41
N LYS A 14 -6.22 11.48 11.99
CA LYS A 14 -6.05 10.84 10.69
C LYS A 14 -6.15 11.96 9.66
N GLY A 15 -5.11 12.17 8.86
CA GLY A 15 -5.16 13.19 7.82
C GLY A 15 -6.27 12.84 6.84
N ASP A 16 -6.89 13.84 6.20
CA ASP A 16 -7.97 13.64 5.20
C ASP A 16 -7.54 12.84 3.94
N GLY A 17 -6.28 12.36 3.90
CA GLY A 17 -5.67 11.66 2.78
C GLY A 17 -5.15 10.28 3.15
N PHE A 18 -5.07 9.43 2.14
CA PHE A 18 -4.46 8.10 2.23
C PHE A 18 -2.99 8.22 2.69
N ASP A 19 -2.67 7.62 3.84
CA ASP A 19 -1.35 7.65 4.48
C ASP A 19 -0.71 6.26 4.63
N LEU A 20 0.50 6.17 5.22
CA LEU A 20 1.19 4.88 5.38
C LEU A 20 0.52 3.94 6.40
N THR A 21 -0.35 4.47 7.28
CA THR A 21 -1.14 3.65 8.20
C THR A 21 -2.25 2.94 7.43
N ASP A 22 -2.95 3.66 6.56
CA ASP A 22 -3.93 3.07 5.65
C ASP A 22 -3.27 2.03 4.74
N PHE A 23 -2.07 2.33 4.24
CA PHE A 23 -1.31 1.40 3.42
C PHE A 23 -0.97 0.10 4.16
N LEU A 24 -0.54 0.21 5.42
CA LEU A 24 -0.26 -0.95 6.27
C LEU A 24 -1.50 -1.82 6.48
N GLU A 25 -2.66 -1.21 6.71
CA GLU A 25 -3.93 -1.93 6.85
C GLU A 25 -4.28 -2.69 5.57
N GLN A 26 -4.11 -2.06 4.40
CA GLN A 26 -4.32 -2.72 3.11
C GLN A 26 -3.34 -3.88 2.88
N LEU A 27 -2.07 -3.73 3.23
CA LEU A 27 -1.08 -4.82 3.15
C LEU A 27 -1.49 -6.02 4.02
N ARG A 28 -1.99 -5.76 5.24
CA ARG A 28 -2.46 -6.82 6.14
C ARG A 28 -3.71 -7.51 5.63
N GLN A 29 -4.64 -6.77 5.05
CA GLN A 29 -5.84 -7.34 4.41
C GLN A 29 -5.45 -8.28 3.27
N MET A 30 -4.52 -7.86 2.40
CA MET A 30 -4.01 -8.71 1.31
C MET A 30 -3.31 -9.97 1.84
N LYS A 31 -2.49 -9.84 2.88
CA LYS A 31 -1.86 -10.98 3.55
C LYS A 31 -2.90 -11.96 4.12
N ASN A 32 -3.92 -11.46 4.81
CA ASN A 32 -4.96 -12.28 5.44
C ASN A 32 -5.90 -12.95 4.42
N MET A 33 -6.08 -12.37 3.25
CA MET A 33 -6.81 -12.99 2.14
C MET A 33 -6.04 -14.14 1.46
N GLY A 34 -4.84 -14.48 1.95
CA GLY A 34 -3.97 -15.54 1.42
C GLY A 34 -2.92 -15.04 0.43
N GLY A 35 -2.53 -13.76 0.55
CA GLY A 35 -1.50 -13.15 -0.29
C GLY A 35 -1.93 -12.99 -1.75
N MET A 36 -0.95 -12.67 -2.62
CA MET A 36 -1.20 -12.60 -4.06
C MET A 36 -1.56 -13.97 -4.65
N ALA A 37 -1.07 -15.07 -4.06
CA ALA A 37 -1.34 -16.44 -4.50
C ALA A 37 -2.83 -16.83 -4.39
N SER A 38 -3.52 -16.42 -3.33
CA SER A 38 -4.95 -16.71 -3.13
C SER A 38 -5.86 -15.88 -4.04
N LEU A 39 -5.52 -14.61 -4.28
CA LEU A 39 -6.23 -13.77 -5.26
C LEU A 39 -6.12 -14.37 -6.67
N MET A 40 -4.93 -14.85 -7.01
CA MET A 40 -4.67 -15.56 -8.25
C MET A 40 -5.57 -16.81 -8.34
N GLY A 41 -5.58 -17.68 -7.32
CA GLY A 41 -6.35 -18.93 -7.31
C GLY A 41 -7.86 -18.75 -7.54
N LYS A 42 -8.36 -17.52 -7.42
CA LYS A 42 -9.76 -17.13 -7.69
C LYS A 42 -9.98 -16.52 -9.08
N LEU A 43 -8.93 -16.27 -9.86
CA LEU A 43 -9.01 -15.75 -11.22
C LEU A 43 -9.17 -16.90 -12.24
N PRO A 44 -10.23 -16.91 -13.06
CA PRO A 44 -10.37 -17.88 -14.13
C PRO A 44 -9.26 -17.70 -15.18
N GLY A 45 -8.63 -18.79 -15.63
CA GLY A 45 -7.56 -18.77 -16.66
C GLY A 45 -6.11 -18.77 -16.15
N MET A 46 -5.90 -18.97 -14.85
CA MET A 46 -4.58 -18.90 -14.21
C MET A 46 -3.57 -19.99 -14.61
N GLY A 47 -3.99 -21.03 -15.33
CA GLY A 47 -3.10 -22.10 -15.79
C GLY A 47 -1.95 -21.64 -16.70
N GLN A 48 -2.03 -20.43 -17.24
CA GLN A 48 -1.04 -19.88 -18.18
C GLN A 48 0.02 -18.98 -17.54
N ILE A 49 -0.06 -18.70 -16.23
CA ILE A 49 0.93 -17.80 -15.61
C ILE A 49 2.21 -18.61 -15.27
N PRO A 50 3.37 -18.20 -15.80
CA PRO A 50 4.64 -18.88 -15.57
C PRO A 50 5.01 -19.01 -14.07
N ASP A 51 5.57 -20.14 -13.68
CA ASP A 51 5.87 -20.44 -12.27
C ASP A 51 6.93 -19.51 -11.66
N ASN A 52 7.79 -18.91 -12.47
CA ASN A 52 8.72 -17.86 -12.05
C ASN A 52 8.00 -16.56 -11.63
N VAL A 53 6.86 -16.24 -12.26
CA VAL A 53 6.02 -15.10 -11.86
C VAL A 53 5.29 -15.42 -10.56
N LYS A 54 4.81 -16.67 -10.39
CA LYS A 54 4.22 -17.14 -9.13
C LYS A 54 5.23 -17.10 -7.98
N ALA A 55 6.47 -17.52 -8.22
CA ALA A 55 7.54 -17.51 -7.22
C ALA A 55 8.01 -16.09 -6.84
N GLN A 56 7.86 -15.11 -7.74
CA GLN A 56 8.13 -13.70 -7.45
C GLN A 56 7.00 -13.03 -6.63
N MET A 57 5.81 -13.64 -6.60
CA MET A 57 4.71 -13.24 -5.73
C MET A 57 4.91 -13.79 -4.32
N ASP A 58 6.04 -13.42 -3.73
CA ASP A 58 6.52 -13.91 -2.45
C ASP A 58 5.85 -13.13 -1.31
N ASP A 59 5.09 -13.81 -0.45
CA ASP A 59 4.49 -13.23 0.77
C ASP A 59 5.56 -12.58 1.67
N LYS A 60 6.82 -13.00 1.57
CA LYS A 60 7.93 -12.36 2.26
C LYS A 60 8.10 -10.90 1.84
N VAL A 61 7.72 -10.51 0.63
CA VAL A 61 7.74 -9.09 0.22
C VAL A 61 6.74 -8.28 1.06
N LEU A 62 5.53 -8.79 1.26
CA LEU A 62 4.52 -8.12 2.10
C LEU A 62 4.97 -8.03 3.55
N VAL A 63 5.54 -9.10 4.09
CA VAL A 63 6.12 -9.12 5.45
C VAL A 63 7.23 -8.08 5.58
N ARG A 64 8.09 -7.97 4.56
CA ARG A 64 9.17 -6.99 4.55
C ARG A 64 8.65 -5.55 4.55
N MET A 65 7.64 -5.26 3.73
CA MET A 65 6.99 -3.94 3.71
C MET A 65 6.35 -3.60 5.06
N GLU A 66 5.64 -4.55 5.67
CA GLU A 66 5.06 -4.41 7.00
C GLU A 66 6.14 -4.07 8.05
N ALA A 67 7.28 -4.77 8.05
CA ALA A 67 8.38 -4.52 8.98
C ALA A 67 8.97 -3.10 8.85
N ILE A 68 9.12 -2.60 7.62
CA ILE A 68 9.60 -1.24 7.34
C ILE A 68 8.63 -0.21 7.93
N ILE A 69 7.33 -0.33 7.66
CA ILE A 69 6.33 0.64 8.14
C ILE A 69 6.21 0.60 9.66
N ASN A 70 6.28 -0.59 10.26
CA ASN A 70 6.28 -0.75 11.72
C ASN A 70 7.47 -0.04 12.40
N SER A 71 8.60 0.10 11.71
CA SER A 71 9.80 0.81 12.21
C SER A 71 9.73 2.34 12.07
N MET A 72 8.65 2.87 11.51
CA MET A 72 8.39 4.31 11.44
C MET A 72 7.65 4.83 12.66
N THR A 73 7.90 6.08 13.01
CA THR A 73 7.09 6.82 13.98
C THR A 73 5.76 7.26 13.37
N LEU A 74 4.75 7.52 14.20
CA LEU A 74 3.44 7.96 13.71
C LEU A 74 3.49 9.25 12.87
N LYS A 75 4.38 10.19 13.24
CA LYS A 75 4.59 11.43 12.47
C LYS A 75 5.12 11.15 11.07
N GLU A 76 5.99 10.15 10.92
CA GLU A 76 6.53 9.73 9.63
C GLU A 76 5.48 9.00 8.79
N ARG A 77 4.59 8.22 9.41
CA ARG A 77 3.49 7.54 8.71
C ARG A 77 2.46 8.52 8.15
N ALA A 78 2.11 9.53 8.94
CA ALA A 78 1.19 10.58 8.52
C ALA A 78 1.80 11.54 7.48
N LYS A 79 3.13 11.71 7.50
CA LYS A 79 3.88 12.63 6.62
C LYS A 79 5.11 11.98 6.02
N PRO A 80 4.95 11.08 5.02
CA PRO A 80 6.08 10.35 4.42
C PRO A 80 7.15 11.25 3.80
N GLU A 81 6.81 12.48 3.41
CA GLU A 81 7.71 13.47 2.84
C GLU A 81 8.87 13.88 3.77
N ILE A 82 8.72 13.69 5.08
CA ILE A 82 9.80 14.00 6.04
C ILE A 82 10.86 12.90 6.09
N ILE A 83 10.59 11.72 5.53
CA ILE A 83 11.48 10.54 5.55
C ILE A 83 12.63 10.74 4.55
N LYS A 84 13.64 11.49 4.98
CA LYS A 84 14.89 11.74 4.24
C LYS A 84 16.05 10.87 4.76
N GLY A 85 17.26 11.08 4.25
CA GLY A 85 18.44 10.21 4.47
C GLY A 85 18.67 9.72 5.91
N SER A 86 18.68 10.61 6.91
CA SER A 86 18.87 10.21 8.31
C SER A 86 17.75 9.28 8.82
N ARG A 87 16.48 9.62 8.55
CA ARG A 87 15.33 8.79 8.95
C ARG A 87 15.31 7.46 8.20
N LYS A 88 15.62 7.45 6.91
CA LYS A 88 15.72 6.22 6.10
C LYS A 88 16.73 5.24 6.68
N ARG A 89 17.93 5.72 7.06
CA ARG A 89 18.95 4.89 7.73
C ARG A 89 18.45 4.31 9.04
N ARG A 90 17.81 5.12 9.88
CA ARG A 90 17.24 4.66 11.16
C ARG A 90 16.14 3.61 10.96
N ILE A 91 15.22 3.83 10.03
CA ILE A 91 14.12 2.89 9.72
C ILE A 91 14.70 1.56 9.22
N ALA A 92 15.62 1.63 8.25
CA ALA A 92 16.27 0.47 7.67
C ALA A 92 17.00 -0.37 8.74
N ALA A 93 17.79 0.27 9.60
CA ALA A 93 18.45 -0.40 10.72
C ALA A 93 17.45 -1.02 11.71
N GLY A 94 16.33 -0.33 11.99
CA GLY A 94 15.30 -0.79 12.92
C GLY A 94 14.54 -2.04 12.47
N CYS A 95 14.45 -2.31 11.17
CA CYS A 95 13.84 -3.52 10.62
C CYS A 95 14.83 -4.53 10.01
N GLY A 96 16.15 -4.29 10.13
CA GLY A 96 17.18 -5.16 9.56
C GLY A 96 17.23 -5.14 8.02
N MET A 97 16.95 -4.00 7.40
CA MET A 97 16.90 -3.82 5.95
C MET A 97 17.88 -2.78 5.43
N GLN A 98 17.95 -2.65 4.11
CA GLN A 98 18.74 -1.63 3.47
C GLN A 98 17.92 -0.35 3.22
N VAL A 99 18.62 0.78 3.12
CA VAL A 99 18.00 2.07 2.73
C VAL A 99 17.28 1.98 1.38
N GLN A 100 17.75 1.10 0.49
CA GLN A 100 17.12 0.86 -0.81
C GLN A 100 15.73 0.24 -0.68
N ASP A 101 15.51 -0.65 0.28
CA ASP A 101 14.20 -1.26 0.53
C ASP A 101 13.20 -0.20 1.01
N VAL A 102 13.65 0.70 1.89
CA VAL A 102 12.85 1.86 2.33
C VAL A 102 12.50 2.78 1.15
N ASN A 103 13.45 3.03 0.23
CA ASN A 103 13.17 3.83 -0.97
C ASN A 103 12.12 3.19 -1.88
N ARG A 104 12.22 1.87 -2.10
CA ARG A 104 11.26 1.11 -2.92
C ARG A 104 9.86 1.20 -2.33
N LEU A 105 9.74 0.99 -1.01
CA LEU A 105 8.47 1.11 -0.30
C LEU A 105 7.85 2.51 -0.43
N LEU A 106 8.65 3.56 -0.21
CA LEU A 106 8.16 4.94 -0.32
C LEU A 106 7.68 5.27 -1.75
N LYS A 107 8.35 4.73 -2.77
CA LYS A 107 7.93 4.88 -4.17
C LYS A 107 6.60 4.18 -4.44
N GLN A 108 6.48 2.91 -4.02
CA GLN A 108 5.23 2.14 -4.16
C GLN A 108 4.06 2.82 -3.47
N PHE A 109 4.31 3.40 -2.29
CA PHE A 109 3.32 4.19 -1.57
C PHE A 109 2.92 5.46 -2.36
N ASP A 110 3.87 6.24 -2.89
CA ASP A 110 3.56 7.45 -3.68
C ASP A 110 2.73 7.11 -4.93
N ASP A 111 3.09 6.04 -5.63
CA ASP A 111 2.34 5.57 -6.81
C ASP A 111 0.89 5.21 -6.45
N MET A 112 0.71 4.48 -5.34
CA MET A 112 -0.63 4.10 -4.89
C MET A 112 -1.43 5.31 -4.38
N GLN A 113 -0.78 6.23 -3.67
CA GLN A 113 -1.40 7.47 -3.22
C GLN A 113 -1.86 8.33 -4.39
N ARG A 114 -1.07 8.43 -5.47
CA ARG A 114 -1.46 9.10 -6.72
C ARG A 114 -2.67 8.42 -7.37
N MET A 115 -2.69 7.10 -7.40
CA MET A 115 -3.82 6.33 -7.93
C MET A 115 -5.09 6.57 -7.11
N MET A 116 -5.01 6.48 -5.78
CA MET A 116 -6.13 6.75 -4.87
C MET A 116 -6.66 8.18 -5.02
N LYS A 117 -5.78 9.17 -5.17
CA LYS A 117 -6.16 10.56 -5.46
C LYS A 117 -6.91 10.68 -6.79
N LYS A 118 -6.44 10.00 -7.84
CA LYS A 118 -7.11 9.96 -9.16
C LYS A 118 -8.47 9.26 -9.09
N MET A 119 -8.64 8.27 -8.22
CA MET A 119 -9.90 7.54 -8.07
C MET A 119 -10.92 8.32 -7.22
N LYS A 120 -10.46 9.01 -6.17
CA LYS A 120 -11.30 9.87 -5.32
C LYS A 120 -11.67 11.20 -5.96
N SER A 121 -10.96 11.65 -7.01
CA SER A 121 -11.34 12.87 -7.71
C SER A 121 -12.69 12.66 -8.42
N LYS A 122 -13.66 13.56 -8.16
CA LYS A 122 -14.98 13.53 -8.80
C LYS A 122 -14.79 13.57 -10.32
N GLY A 123 -15.01 12.42 -10.97
CA GLY A 123 -14.85 12.24 -12.42
C GLY A 123 -13.71 11.31 -12.87
N GLY A 124 -12.82 10.87 -11.97
CA GLY A 124 -11.74 9.93 -12.33
C GLY A 124 -12.26 8.59 -12.86
N MET A 125 -13.24 8.01 -12.15
CA MET A 125 -13.93 6.79 -12.59
C MET A 125 -14.74 7.01 -13.86
N MET A 126 -15.43 8.15 -13.99
CA MET A 126 -16.20 8.49 -15.19
C MET A 126 -15.29 8.66 -16.41
N LYS A 127 -14.10 9.24 -16.26
CA LYS A 127 -13.11 9.45 -17.33
C LYS A 127 -12.44 8.15 -17.75
N MET A 128 -12.15 7.27 -16.80
CA MET A 128 -11.66 5.91 -17.06
C MET A 128 -12.74 5.09 -17.80
N MET A 129 -13.99 5.15 -17.36
CA MET A 129 -15.12 4.48 -18.00
C MET A 129 -15.40 5.03 -19.40
N ARG A 130 -15.21 6.34 -19.62
CA ARG A 130 -15.30 6.96 -20.96
C ARG A 130 -14.16 6.51 -21.88
N GLY A 131 -12.94 6.38 -21.36
CA GLY A 131 -11.80 5.84 -22.09
C GLY A 131 -11.98 4.37 -22.47
N MET A 132 -12.58 3.58 -21.57
CA MET A 132 -12.86 2.16 -21.83
C MET A 132 -14.05 1.97 -22.78
N LYS A 133 -15.07 2.85 -22.72
CA LYS A 133 -16.18 2.89 -23.69
C LYS A 133 -15.71 3.23 -25.12
N GLY A 134 -14.59 3.96 -25.26
CA GLY A 134 -13.95 4.22 -26.56
C GLY A 134 -13.11 3.05 -27.11
N MET A 135 -12.83 2.03 -26.30
CA MET A 135 -12.10 0.82 -26.68
C MET A 135 -13.00 -0.41 -26.81
N MET A 136 -14.30 -0.32 -26.47
CA MET A 136 -15.26 -1.36 -26.78
C MET A 136 -15.67 -1.25 -28.26
N PRO A 137 -15.52 -2.32 -29.06
CA PRO A 137 -16.04 -2.33 -30.42
C PRO A 137 -17.57 -2.10 -30.39
N PRO A 138 -18.13 -1.32 -31.33
CA PRO A 138 -19.56 -1.10 -31.40
C PRO A 138 -20.25 -2.43 -31.76
N GLY A 139 -20.83 -3.12 -30.78
CA GLY A 139 -21.55 -4.36 -31.08
C GLY A 139 -21.80 -5.36 -29.95
N PHE A 140 -21.62 -5.03 -28.67
CA PHE A 140 -22.09 -5.92 -27.58
C PHE A 140 -23.44 -5.43 -27.03
N PRO A 141 -24.57 -6.10 -27.36
CA PRO A 141 -25.85 -5.85 -26.71
C PRO A 141 -25.83 -6.50 -25.34
N GLY A 142 -26.14 -5.72 -24.31
CA GLY A 142 -26.48 -6.26 -22.99
C GLY A 142 -27.69 -7.18 -23.10
N ARG A 143 -27.59 -8.37 -22.54
CA ARG A 143 -28.73 -9.02 -21.91
C ARG A 143 -28.76 -8.62 -20.44
#